data_AF-A0A3P7DHZ4-F1
#
_entry.id   AF-A0A3P7DHZ4-F1
#
_cell.length_a   1.000
_cell.length_b   1.000
_cell.length_c   1.000
_cell.angle_alpha   90.00
_cell.angle_beta   90.00
_cell.angle_gamma   90.00
#
_symmetry.space_group_name_H-M   'P 1'
#
loop_
_entity.id
_entity.type
_entity.pdbx_description
1 polymer ?
#
loop_
_entity_poly.entity_id
_entity_poly.type
_entity_poly.pdbx_seq_one_letter_code
_entity_poly.pdbx_strand_id
1 'polypeptide(L)'
;MSEIEMPIVEPHPISQAPVIVGLRKQPNYDFHPLVVGKPFRKEDIRIEEFDYQQPASSGLCLFGINDGCDMLESLRDRVWVNEYVLKGQLGRGTVQNKIRGKVNRECDYEHITHQHMSRFLMRLQAHYKKLAFELANVDLESQEAFELARKGLPRPKVLGAPVIYFIKLIHFHLPHFTINLHCVCKNDNFLQDFINEIALSLGSVASCRQLLRTQLGPFNCTHSLLDKHFTLKNILRNMQLCEKIIKYDEKTLDKEIVKATAQSSVDDILNDEFIEMLDEEEENETIDDCLRIPWGRTYE
;
A
#
# COMPACT_ATOMS: atom_id res chain seq x y z
N MET A 1 12.17 -41.10 14.48
CA MET A 1 11.50 -40.03 15.26
C MET A 1 12.47 -39.59 16.33
N SER A 2 12.54 -38.30 16.63
CA SER A 2 13.21 -37.85 17.86
C SER A 2 12.52 -38.51 19.06
N GLU A 3 13.27 -38.75 20.13
CA GLU A 3 12.73 -39.28 21.39
C GLU A 3 12.80 -38.20 22.45
N ILE A 4 11.81 -38.15 23.34
CA ILE A 4 11.84 -37.33 24.55
C ILE A 4 11.99 -38.27 25.75
N GLU A 5 12.72 -37.82 26.75
CA GLU A 5 12.82 -38.46 28.06
C GLU A 5 11.76 -37.89 29.00
N MET A 6 10.79 -38.72 29.40
CA MET A 6 9.77 -38.37 30.38
C MET A 6 10.13 -38.91 31.77
N PRO A 7 9.95 -38.14 32.86
CA PRO A 7 10.16 -38.65 34.20
C PRO A 7 9.11 -39.70 34.58
N ILE A 8 9.58 -40.85 35.08
CA ILE A 8 8.75 -41.84 35.77
C ILE A 8 8.61 -41.35 37.21
N VAL A 9 7.41 -40.94 37.59
CA VAL A 9 7.12 -40.42 38.92
C VAL A 9 6.42 -41.51 39.74
N GLU A 10 7.01 -41.85 40.89
CA GLU A 10 6.40 -42.75 41.87
C GLU A 10 6.30 -42.04 43.23
N PRO A 11 5.32 -42.39 44.08
CA PRO A 11 5.22 -41.81 45.40
C PRO A 11 6.38 -42.26 46.29
N HIS A 12 7.02 -41.30 46.96
CA HIS A 12 8.06 -41.59 47.94
C HIS A 12 7.48 -42.44 49.08
N PRO A 13 8.13 -43.54 49.47
CA PRO A 13 7.53 -44.55 50.35
C PRO A 13 7.10 -44.02 51.73
N ILE A 14 7.74 -42.95 52.22
CA ILE A 14 7.49 -42.41 53.58
C ILE A 14 6.68 -41.11 53.55
N SER A 15 6.97 -40.21 52.60
CA SER A 15 6.34 -38.88 52.54
C SER A 15 5.17 -38.82 51.55
N GLN A 16 4.97 -39.87 50.74
CA GLN A 16 4.01 -39.91 49.63
C GLN A 16 4.21 -38.78 48.59
N ALA A 17 5.32 -38.05 48.67
CA ALA A 17 5.65 -36.99 47.74
C ALA A 17 6.06 -37.59 46.37
N PRO A 18 5.68 -36.98 45.24
CA PRO A 18 6.10 -37.47 43.92
C PRO A 18 7.62 -37.36 43.77
N VAL A 19 8.29 -38.48 43.49
CA VAL A 19 9.74 -38.53 43.23
C VAL A 19 9.97 -39.12 41.85
N ILE A 20 10.91 -38.53 41.11
CA ILE A 20 11.35 -39.05 39.81
C ILE A 20 12.27 -40.24 40.06
N VAL A 21 11.81 -41.44 39.71
CA VAL A 21 12.56 -42.70 39.93
C VAL A 21 13.40 -43.06 38.71
N GLY A 22 13.05 -42.54 37.54
CA GLY A 22 13.81 -42.76 36.31
C GLY A 22 13.27 -41.95 35.14
N LEU A 23 13.87 -42.16 33.96
CA LEU A 23 13.47 -41.53 32.71
C LEU A 23 13.02 -42.61 31.73
N ARG A 24 11.82 -42.44 31.16
CA ARG A 24 11.28 -43.27 30.09
C ARG A 24 11.47 -42.57 28.76
N LYS A 25 12.10 -43.26 27.81
CA LYS A 25 12.16 -42.81 26.42
C LYS A 25 10.83 -43.09 25.73
N GLN A 26 10.26 -42.07 25.10
CA GLN A 26 9.09 -42.20 24.25
C GLN A 26 9.30 -41.45 22.94
N PRO A 27 8.63 -41.84 21.85
CA PRO A 27 8.65 -41.07 20.62
C PRO A 27 8.18 -39.63 20.88
N ASN A 28 8.92 -38.65 20.38
CA ASN A 28 8.49 -37.26 20.38
C ASN A 28 7.31 -37.13 19.39
N TYR A 29 6.16 -36.73 19.90
CA TYR A 29 4.97 -36.49 19.09
C TYR A 29 4.66 -35.01 18.83
N ASP A 30 5.52 -34.08 19.28
CA ASP A 30 5.32 -32.63 19.18
C ASP A 30 5.05 -32.18 17.74
N PHE A 31 5.70 -32.80 16.75
CA PHE A 31 5.49 -32.52 15.32
C PHE A 31 4.81 -33.67 14.58
N HIS A 32 4.18 -34.60 15.30
CA HIS A 32 3.52 -35.73 14.67
C HIS A 32 2.26 -35.25 13.91
N PRO A 33 2.02 -35.68 12.66
CA PRO A 33 0.90 -35.19 11.87
C PRO A 33 -0.50 -35.41 12.46
N LEU A 34 -0.65 -36.40 13.35
CA LEU A 34 -1.90 -36.64 14.09
C LEU A 34 -2.08 -35.70 15.30
N VAL A 35 -1.03 -34.98 15.71
CA VAL A 35 -1.03 -34.04 16.84
C VAL A 35 -1.15 -32.61 16.32
N VAL A 36 -0.24 -32.18 15.44
CA VAL A 36 -0.21 -30.80 14.90
C VAL A 36 -0.93 -30.63 13.57
N GLY A 37 -1.44 -31.73 12.99
CA GLY A 37 -1.97 -31.73 11.63
C GLY A 37 -0.87 -31.90 10.58
N LYS A 38 -1.28 -31.89 9.31
CA LYS A 38 -0.32 -31.94 8.20
C LYS A 38 0.50 -30.64 8.18
N PRO A 39 1.80 -30.69 7.86
CA PRO A 39 2.56 -29.48 7.64
C PRO A 39 1.94 -28.70 6.49
N PHE A 40 1.91 -27.37 6.62
CA PHE A 40 1.52 -26.51 5.53
C PHE A 40 2.52 -26.65 4.38
N ARG A 41 2.01 -26.59 3.16
CA ARG A 41 2.80 -26.51 1.94
C ARG A 41 2.72 -25.10 1.38
N LYS A 42 3.65 -24.75 0.51
CA LYS A 42 3.61 -23.45 -0.18
C LYS A 42 2.34 -23.28 -0.98
N GLU A 43 1.78 -24.38 -1.49
CA GLU A 43 0.54 -24.39 -2.27
C GLU A 43 -0.72 -24.14 -1.41
N ASP A 44 -0.63 -24.34 -0.09
CA ASP A 44 -1.76 -24.09 0.83
C ASP A 44 -1.94 -22.59 1.14
N ILE A 45 -0.96 -21.75 0.76
CA ILE A 45 -0.96 -20.32 1.01
C ILE A 45 -0.87 -19.60 -0.34
N ARG A 46 -2.02 -19.15 -0.84
CA ARG A 46 -2.08 -18.24 -1.98
C ARG A 46 -1.86 -16.81 -1.50
N ILE A 47 -0.97 -16.08 -2.16
CA ILE A 47 -0.76 -14.65 -1.93
C ILE A 47 -0.74 -13.95 -3.27
N GLU A 48 -1.61 -12.96 -3.44
CA GLU A 48 -1.68 -12.15 -4.65
C GLU A 48 -1.72 -10.67 -4.28
N GLU A 49 -1.01 -9.85 -5.05
CA GLU A 49 -1.03 -8.40 -4.86
C GLU A 49 -2.25 -7.76 -5.53
N PHE A 50 -2.83 -6.77 -4.86
CA PHE A 50 -3.96 -6.01 -5.39
C PHE A 50 -3.58 -5.21 -6.64
N ASP A 51 -2.44 -4.52 -6.61
CA ASP A 51 -1.87 -3.84 -7.77
C ASP A 51 -0.36 -4.05 -7.78
N TYR A 52 0.19 -4.34 -8.96
CA TYR A 52 1.63 -4.52 -9.12
C TYR A 52 2.37 -3.23 -8.78
N GLN A 53 3.23 -3.30 -7.76
CA GLN A 53 4.11 -2.21 -7.36
C GLN A 53 5.54 -2.52 -7.79
N GLN A 54 6.18 -1.59 -8.50
CA GLN A 54 7.53 -1.81 -8.99
C GLN A 54 8.53 -1.89 -7.85
N PRO A 55 9.64 -2.65 -8.01
CA PRO A 55 10.71 -2.71 -7.02
C PRO A 55 11.38 -1.38 -6.66
N ALA A 56 11.18 -0.34 -7.47
CA ALA A 56 11.71 1.01 -7.23
C ALA A 56 10.68 1.94 -6.57
N SER A 57 9.44 1.47 -6.42
CA SER A 57 8.33 2.16 -5.77
C SER A 57 8.21 1.69 -4.33
N SER A 58 7.70 2.55 -3.47
CA SER A 58 7.53 2.30 -2.05
C SER A 58 6.12 2.70 -1.60
N GLY A 59 5.73 2.25 -0.41
CA GLY A 59 4.47 2.63 0.21
C GLY A 59 3.52 1.46 0.38
N LEU A 60 2.24 1.80 0.55
CA LEU A 60 1.19 0.87 0.91
C LEU A 60 0.97 -0.18 -0.19
N CYS A 61 0.92 -1.46 0.20
CA CYS A 61 0.56 -2.58 -0.67
C CYS A 61 -0.58 -3.36 -0.04
N LEU A 62 -1.61 -3.67 -0.82
CA LEU A 62 -2.69 -4.56 -0.38
C LEU A 62 -2.46 -5.94 -0.99
N PHE A 63 -2.58 -6.98 -0.18
CA PHE A 63 -2.44 -8.37 -0.59
C PHE A 63 -3.70 -9.16 -0.25
N GLY A 64 -4.14 -9.98 -1.19
CA GLY A 64 -5.09 -11.06 -0.94
C GLY A 64 -4.34 -12.28 -0.41
N ILE A 65 -4.88 -12.91 0.62
CA ILE A 65 -4.37 -14.17 1.17
C ILE A 65 -5.49 -15.20 1.08
N ASN A 66 -5.20 -16.36 0.48
CA ASN A 66 -6.17 -17.45 0.30
C ASN A 66 -7.48 -16.98 -0.31
N ASP A 67 -8.60 -17.08 0.42
CA ASP A 67 -9.92 -16.64 -0.05
C ASP A 67 -9.96 -15.13 -0.35
N GLY A 68 -9.08 -14.36 0.29
CA GLY A 68 -8.90 -12.94 0.00
C GLY A 68 -8.36 -12.66 -1.41
N CYS A 69 -7.67 -13.62 -2.04
CA CYS A 69 -7.25 -13.51 -3.45
C CYS A 69 -8.47 -13.44 -4.37
N ASP A 70 -9.51 -14.24 -4.08
CA ASP A 70 -10.73 -14.31 -4.89
C ASP A 70 -11.55 -13.01 -4.78
N MET A 71 -11.34 -12.20 -3.72
CA MET A 71 -11.98 -10.89 -3.55
C MET A 71 -11.32 -9.78 -4.36
N LEU A 72 -10.06 -9.93 -4.79
CA LEU A 72 -9.27 -8.84 -5.35
C LEU A 72 -9.89 -8.23 -6.61
N GLU A 73 -10.50 -9.04 -7.48
CA GLU A 73 -11.17 -8.57 -8.69
C GLU A 73 -12.32 -7.61 -8.35
N SER A 74 -13.18 -8.01 -7.40
CA SER A 74 -14.30 -7.17 -6.95
C SER A 74 -13.85 -5.85 -6.30
N LEU A 75 -12.65 -5.84 -5.71
CA LEU A 75 -12.05 -4.63 -5.13
C LEU A 75 -11.47 -3.73 -6.22
N ARG A 76 -10.90 -4.27 -7.31
CA ARG A 76 -10.37 -3.47 -8.43
C ARG A 76 -11.47 -2.70 -9.14
N ASP A 77 -12.67 -3.30 -9.23
CA ASP A 77 -13.87 -2.67 -9.81
C ASP A 77 -14.37 -1.45 -9.02
N ARG A 78 -13.90 -1.25 -7.77
CA ARG A 78 -14.23 -0.07 -6.97
C ARG A 78 -13.52 1.19 -7.43
N VAL A 79 -12.47 1.06 -8.25
CA VAL A 79 -11.71 2.18 -8.83
C VAL A 79 -11.34 3.21 -7.76
N TRP A 80 -10.62 2.73 -6.74
CA TRP A 80 -10.24 3.54 -5.59
C TRP A 80 -9.27 4.67 -5.97
N VAL A 81 -9.41 5.79 -5.27
CA VAL A 81 -8.48 6.91 -5.38
C VAL A 81 -7.29 6.64 -4.50
N ASN A 82 -6.11 6.77 -5.08
CA ASN A 82 -4.83 6.56 -4.43
C ASN A 82 -4.15 7.90 -4.18
N GLU A 83 -3.42 8.00 -3.07
CA GLU A 83 -2.57 9.14 -2.77
C GLU A 83 -1.10 8.75 -2.97
N TYR A 84 -0.38 9.59 -3.71
CA TYR A 84 1.04 9.42 -3.98
C TYR A 84 1.83 10.68 -3.64
N VAL A 85 3.01 10.47 -3.08
CA VAL A 85 4.06 11.49 -2.98
C VAL A 85 5.16 11.14 -3.98
N LEU A 86 5.33 12.00 -4.99
CA LEU A 86 6.32 11.82 -6.04
C LEU A 86 7.43 12.86 -5.91
N LYS A 87 8.68 12.41 -5.93
CA LYS A 87 9.86 13.29 -6.01
C LYS A 87 10.43 13.25 -7.42
N GLY A 88 10.46 14.39 -8.09
CA GLY A 88 11.10 14.56 -9.40
C GLY A 88 12.47 15.23 -9.28
N GLN A 89 13.35 14.94 -10.25
CA GLN A 89 14.56 15.70 -10.51
C GLN A 89 14.51 16.27 -11.92
N LEU A 90 14.50 17.60 -12.02
CA LEU A 90 14.57 18.35 -13.27
C LEU A 90 15.96 18.24 -13.91
N GLY A 91 16.01 18.45 -15.22
CA GLY A 91 17.22 18.36 -16.04
C GLY A 91 17.75 16.94 -16.27
N ARG A 92 17.08 15.91 -15.76
CA ARG A 92 17.52 14.51 -15.85
C ARG A 92 16.44 13.63 -16.44
N GLY A 93 16.57 13.25 -17.70
CA GLY A 93 15.73 12.24 -18.36
C GLY A 93 16.36 10.84 -18.30
N THR A 94 15.54 9.82 -18.06
CA THR A 94 15.97 8.41 -18.05
C THR A 94 15.30 7.58 -19.14
N VAL A 95 15.92 6.45 -19.50
CA VAL A 95 15.33 5.48 -20.42
C VAL A 95 13.97 5.01 -19.88
N GLN A 96 12.92 5.15 -20.70
CA GLN A 96 11.52 4.82 -20.35
C GLN A 96 11.03 5.51 -19.06
N ASN A 97 11.62 6.66 -18.71
CA ASN A 97 11.32 7.43 -17.49
C ASN A 97 11.46 6.62 -16.18
N LYS A 98 12.15 5.47 -16.22
CA LYS A 98 12.31 4.58 -15.07
C LYS A 98 13.11 5.25 -13.96
N ILE A 99 12.69 5.05 -12.70
CA ILE A 99 13.39 5.58 -11.51
C ILE A 99 14.87 5.14 -11.49
N ARG A 100 15.11 3.83 -11.67
CA ARG A 100 16.44 3.21 -11.78
C ARG A 100 16.98 3.15 -13.21
N GLY A 101 16.31 3.81 -14.16
CA GLY A 101 16.73 3.84 -15.56
C GLY A 101 18.03 4.61 -15.75
N LYS A 102 18.82 4.21 -16.77
CA LYS A 102 20.01 4.94 -17.19
C LYS A 102 19.62 6.35 -17.67
N VAL A 103 20.39 7.36 -17.31
CA VAL A 103 20.22 8.72 -17.82
C VAL A 103 20.51 8.73 -19.31
N ASN A 104 19.60 9.30 -20.10
CA ASN A 104 19.74 9.39 -21.57
C ASN A 104 19.60 10.82 -22.10
N ARG A 105 19.08 11.75 -21.31
CA ARG A 105 18.89 13.15 -21.68
C ARG A 105 19.20 14.04 -20.50
N GLU A 106 19.88 15.13 -20.77
CA GLU A 106 20.14 16.21 -19.82
C GLU A 106 19.70 17.52 -20.46
N CYS A 107 19.06 18.40 -19.69
CA CYS A 107 18.56 19.69 -20.16
C CYS A 107 18.68 20.74 -19.07
N ASP A 108 18.70 22.01 -19.45
CA ASP A 108 18.68 23.11 -18.49
C ASP A 108 17.35 23.13 -17.72
N TYR A 109 17.41 23.58 -16.48
CA TYR A 109 16.26 23.65 -15.57
C TYR A 109 16.23 24.90 -14.69
N GLU A 110 17.28 25.73 -14.76
CA GLU A 110 17.44 26.92 -13.90
C GLU A 110 16.33 27.96 -14.13
N HIS A 111 15.73 27.98 -15.33
CA HIS A 111 14.60 28.83 -15.68
C HIS A 111 13.28 28.44 -15.00
N ILE A 112 13.20 27.24 -14.43
CA ILE A 112 11.99 26.72 -13.77
C ILE A 112 11.96 27.24 -12.35
N THR A 113 11.09 28.22 -12.09
CA THR A 113 10.87 28.78 -10.75
C THR A 113 9.74 28.07 -10.02
N HIS A 114 9.69 28.19 -8.69
CA HIS A 114 8.57 27.71 -7.88
C HIS A 114 7.22 28.24 -8.39
N GLN A 115 7.16 29.52 -8.79
CA GLN A 115 5.92 30.10 -9.31
C GLN A 115 5.50 29.52 -10.66
N HIS A 116 6.45 29.23 -11.55
CA HIS A 116 6.17 28.59 -12.84
C HIS A 116 5.61 27.19 -12.64
N MET A 117 6.27 26.38 -11.79
CA MET A 117 5.82 25.03 -11.44
C MET A 117 4.41 25.06 -10.81
N SER A 118 4.18 25.88 -9.78
CA SER A 118 2.88 25.95 -9.10
C SER A 118 1.75 26.37 -10.03
N ARG A 119 1.96 27.40 -10.87
CA ARG A 119 0.94 27.83 -11.87
C ARG A 119 0.63 26.73 -12.87
N PHE A 120 1.66 26.02 -13.33
CA PHE A 120 1.49 24.92 -14.28
C PHE A 120 0.72 23.74 -13.66
N LEU A 121 1.05 23.33 -12.45
CA LEU A 121 0.35 22.25 -11.74
C LEU A 121 -1.13 22.59 -11.47
N MET A 122 -1.45 23.84 -11.14
CA MET A 122 -2.85 24.30 -11.01
C MET A 122 -3.62 24.17 -12.33
N ARG A 123 -2.99 24.54 -13.46
CA ARG A 123 -3.58 24.39 -14.80
C ARG A 123 -3.77 22.92 -15.17
N LEU A 124 -2.78 22.06 -14.87
CA LEU A 124 -2.89 20.62 -15.08
C LEU A 124 -4.04 20.02 -14.27
N GLN A 125 -4.19 20.39 -13.00
CA GLN A 125 -5.30 19.91 -12.18
C GLN A 125 -6.64 20.29 -12.80
N ALA A 126 -6.79 21.52 -13.31
CA ALA A 126 -8.00 21.95 -14.01
C ALA A 126 -8.24 21.15 -15.30
N HIS A 127 -7.18 20.83 -16.05
CA HIS A 127 -7.26 19.98 -17.24
C HIS A 127 -7.76 18.57 -16.90
N TYR A 128 -7.18 17.91 -15.89
CA TYR A 128 -7.64 16.58 -15.48
C TYR A 128 -9.06 16.58 -14.90
N LYS A 129 -9.49 17.66 -14.24
CA LYS A 129 -10.89 17.80 -13.83
C LYS A 129 -11.84 17.77 -15.02
N LYS A 130 -11.49 18.45 -16.12
CA LYS A 130 -12.28 18.40 -17.37
C LYS A 130 -12.26 16.99 -17.97
N LEU A 131 -11.08 16.39 -18.06
CA LEU A 131 -10.88 15.04 -18.60
C LEU A 131 -11.63 13.96 -17.80
N ALA A 132 -11.83 14.15 -16.49
CA ALA A 132 -12.63 13.24 -15.68
C ALA A 132 -14.09 13.13 -16.18
N PHE A 133 -14.72 14.23 -16.60
CA PHE A 133 -16.08 14.22 -17.17
C PHE A 133 -16.09 13.52 -18.53
N GLU A 134 -15.09 13.79 -19.37
CA GLU A 134 -14.94 13.14 -20.67
C GLU A 134 -14.79 11.61 -20.53
N LEU A 135 -13.96 11.13 -19.59
CA LEU A 135 -13.79 9.69 -19.30
C LEU A 135 -14.99 9.05 -18.59
N ALA A 136 -15.91 9.85 -18.06
CA ALA A 136 -17.19 9.38 -17.54
C ALA A 136 -18.27 9.30 -18.63
N ASN A 137 -17.93 9.62 -19.89
CA ASN A 137 -18.84 9.77 -21.02
C ASN A 137 -19.96 10.79 -20.73
N VAL A 138 -19.66 11.84 -19.98
CA VAL A 138 -20.62 12.91 -19.66
C VAL A 138 -20.21 14.16 -20.43
N ASP A 139 -21.13 14.67 -21.24
CA ASP A 139 -20.93 15.94 -21.93
C ASP A 139 -20.93 17.09 -20.92
N LEU A 140 -19.89 17.93 -20.94
CA LEU A 140 -19.71 19.05 -20.02
C LEU A 140 -20.80 20.13 -20.14
N GLU A 141 -21.45 20.24 -21.30
CA GLU A 141 -22.54 21.19 -21.53
C GLU A 141 -23.91 20.65 -21.08
N SER A 142 -23.97 19.37 -20.67
CA SER A 142 -25.21 18.74 -20.24
C SER A 142 -25.61 19.10 -18.81
N GLN A 143 -26.92 19.02 -18.54
CA GLN A 143 -27.46 19.10 -17.19
C GLN A 143 -26.90 17.99 -16.28
N GLU A 144 -26.58 16.82 -16.84
CA GLU A 144 -25.96 15.70 -16.11
C GLU A 144 -24.58 16.07 -15.57
N ALA A 145 -23.73 16.72 -16.38
CA ALA A 145 -22.43 17.22 -15.91
C ALA A 145 -22.57 18.21 -14.76
N PHE A 146 -23.54 19.12 -14.84
CA PHE A 146 -23.80 20.09 -13.79
C PHE A 146 -24.22 19.41 -12.47
N GLU A 147 -25.14 18.45 -12.53
CA GLU A 147 -25.59 17.70 -11.35
C GLU A 147 -24.49 16.86 -10.74
N LEU A 148 -23.65 16.24 -11.59
CA LEU A 148 -22.52 15.45 -11.16
C LEU A 148 -21.46 16.35 -10.50
N ALA A 149 -21.10 17.47 -11.13
CA ALA A 149 -20.15 18.45 -10.59
C ALA A 149 -20.60 19.01 -9.22
N ARG A 150 -21.91 19.16 -8.99
CA ARG A 150 -22.46 19.59 -7.69
C ARG A 150 -22.19 18.56 -6.59
N LYS A 151 -22.20 17.27 -6.92
CA LYS A 151 -21.93 16.19 -5.97
C LYS A 151 -20.44 15.93 -5.80
N GLY A 152 -19.64 16.07 -6.86
CA GLY A 152 -18.20 15.88 -6.85
C GLY A 152 -17.62 15.60 -8.24
N LEU A 153 -16.40 15.07 -8.28
CA LEU A 153 -15.77 14.66 -9.55
C LEU A 153 -16.17 13.22 -9.90
N PRO A 154 -16.41 12.92 -11.18
CA PRO A 154 -16.82 11.58 -11.60
C PRO A 154 -15.67 10.57 -11.49
N ARG A 155 -16.03 9.32 -11.24
CA ARG A 155 -15.15 8.18 -11.46
C ARG A 155 -15.05 7.86 -12.96
N PRO A 156 -13.87 7.48 -13.48
CA PRO A 156 -13.75 7.08 -14.87
C PRO A 156 -14.55 5.81 -15.12
N LYS A 157 -15.34 5.79 -16.20
CA LYS A 157 -16.02 4.56 -16.67
C LYS A 157 -15.11 3.72 -17.55
N VAL A 158 -14.12 4.36 -18.20
CA VAL A 158 -13.13 3.67 -19.03
C VAL A 158 -12.12 2.98 -18.12
N LEU A 159 -12.15 1.64 -18.12
CA LEU A 159 -11.25 0.83 -17.32
C LEU A 159 -9.78 1.09 -17.69
N GLY A 160 -8.96 1.38 -16.68
CA GLY A 160 -7.52 1.60 -16.83
C GLY A 160 -7.12 3.01 -17.29
N ALA A 161 -8.05 3.89 -17.63
CA ALA A 161 -7.74 5.28 -17.93
C ALA A 161 -7.37 6.03 -16.64
N PRO A 162 -6.15 6.59 -16.53
CA PRO A 162 -5.72 7.27 -15.33
C PRO A 162 -6.37 8.65 -15.21
N VAL A 163 -6.79 9.03 -14.00
CA VAL A 163 -7.40 10.34 -13.71
C VAL A 163 -6.76 10.93 -12.47
N ILE A 164 -6.28 12.17 -12.58
CA ILE A 164 -5.72 12.92 -11.46
C ILE A 164 -6.76 13.90 -10.93
N TYR A 165 -7.19 13.72 -9.68
CA TYR A 165 -8.19 14.57 -9.04
C TYR A 165 -7.58 15.77 -8.32
N PHE A 166 -6.37 15.59 -7.80
CA PHE A 166 -5.68 16.60 -7.00
C PHE A 166 -4.18 16.58 -7.25
N ILE A 167 -3.58 17.77 -7.30
CA ILE A 167 -2.15 18.00 -7.49
C ILE A 167 -1.71 19.13 -6.56
N LYS A 168 -0.73 18.85 -5.69
CA LYS A 168 -0.14 19.87 -4.81
C LYS A 168 1.37 19.81 -4.85
N LEU A 169 2.01 20.96 -5.03
CA LEU A 169 3.44 21.11 -4.82
C LEU A 169 3.73 21.17 -3.31
N ILE A 170 4.49 20.20 -2.80
CA ILE A 170 4.87 20.14 -1.38
C ILE A 170 6.21 20.83 -1.15
N HIS A 171 7.18 20.52 -2.00
CA HIS A 171 8.55 20.98 -1.86
C HIS A 171 9.12 21.34 -3.23
N PHE A 172 9.91 22.40 -3.27
CA PHE A 172 10.58 22.85 -4.47
C PHE A 172 11.93 23.46 -4.12
N HIS A 173 12.99 22.74 -4.49
CA HIS A 173 14.36 23.20 -4.35
C HIS A 173 15.19 22.58 -5.47
N LEU A 174 15.52 23.39 -6.48
CA LEU A 174 16.18 22.93 -7.70
C LEU A 174 17.41 22.04 -7.40
N PRO A 175 17.65 20.98 -8.20
CA PRO A 175 16.81 20.49 -9.31
C PRO A 175 15.58 19.67 -8.85
N HIS A 176 15.34 19.55 -7.55
CA HIS A 176 14.34 18.65 -6.99
C HIS A 176 13.00 19.33 -6.74
N PHE A 177 11.92 18.58 -6.94
CA PHE A 177 10.59 18.98 -6.54
C PHE A 177 9.80 17.77 -6.05
N THR A 178 8.84 18.00 -5.17
CA THR A 178 7.97 16.96 -4.62
C THR A 178 6.53 17.38 -4.79
N ILE A 179 5.72 16.51 -5.40
CA ILE A 179 4.29 16.69 -5.56
C ILE A 179 3.51 15.62 -4.80
N ASN A 180 2.38 16.01 -4.22
CA ASN A 180 1.35 15.12 -3.74
C ASN A 180 0.25 15.03 -4.81
N LEU A 181 -0.18 13.81 -5.12
CA LEU A 181 -1.17 13.51 -6.13
C LEU A 181 -2.27 12.63 -5.56
N HIS A 182 -3.53 12.97 -5.84
CA HIS A 182 -4.64 12.03 -5.66
C HIS A 182 -5.11 11.59 -7.05
N CYS A 183 -5.02 10.30 -7.34
CA CYS A 183 -5.34 9.79 -8.67
C CYS A 183 -5.85 8.36 -8.64
N VAL A 184 -6.58 8.00 -9.70
CA VAL A 184 -6.83 6.61 -10.07
C VAL A 184 -5.80 6.27 -11.13
N CYS A 185 -4.96 5.28 -10.88
CA CYS A 185 -4.03 4.75 -11.89
C CYS A 185 -3.69 3.30 -11.55
N LYS A 186 -3.55 2.46 -12.58
CA LYS A 186 -3.25 1.03 -12.42
C LYS A 186 -1.75 0.73 -12.21
N ASN A 187 -0.88 1.54 -12.81
CA ASN A 187 0.54 1.23 -12.95
C ASN A 187 1.43 2.43 -12.59
N ASP A 188 2.56 2.14 -11.94
CA ASP A 188 3.61 3.13 -11.61
C ASP A 188 4.20 3.84 -12.82
N ASN A 189 4.12 3.25 -14.02
CA ASN A 189 4.65 3.84 -15.25
C ASN A 189 3.99 5.18 -15.56
N PHE A 190 2.67 5.27 -15.36
CA PHE A 190 1.93 6.50 -15.58
C PHE A 190 2.49 7.65 -14.72
N LEU A 191 2.76 7.39 -13.44
CA LEU A 191 3.30 8.39 -12.52
C LEU A 191 4.74 8.80 -12.88
N GLN A 192 5.54 7.85 -13.39
CA GLN A 192 6.90 8.12 -13.86
C GLN A 192 6.90 8.97 -15.13
N ASP A 193 6.05 8.63 -16.09
CA ASP A 193 5.85 9.40 -17.32
C ASP A 193 5.28 10.79 -17.03
N PHE A 194 4.35 10.89 -16.09
CA PHE A 194 3.72 12.14 -15.67
C PHE A 194 4.74 13.15 -15.11
N ILE A 195 5.73 12.69 -14.31
CA ILE A 195 6.83 13.56 -13.83
C ILE A 195 7.62 14.14 -15.00
N ASN A 196 7.91 13.33 -16.02
CA ASN A 196 8.63 13.81 -17.20
C ASN A 196 7.75 14.74 -18.07
N GLU A 197 6.45 14.45 -18.21
CA GLU A 197 5.48 15.30 -18.93
C GLU A 197 5.38 16.70 -18.33
N ILE A 198 5.38 16.80 -16.99
CA ILE A 198 5.42 18.08 -16.29
C ILE A 198 6.64 18.90 -16.71
N ALA A 199 7.82 18.27 -16.72
CA ALA A 199 9.05 18.96 -17.08
C ALA A 199 9.12 19.33 -18.56
N LEU A 200 8.64 18.46 -19.46
CA LEU A 200 8.55 18.76 -20.89
C LEU A 200 7.69 20.01 -21.15
N SER A 201 6.58 20.14 -20.44
CA SER A 201 5.70 21.31 -20.54
C SER A 201 6.33 22.61 -20.01
N LEU A 202 7.39 22.50 -19.21
CA LEU A 202 8.17 23.60 -18.67
C LEU A 202 9.49 23.81 -19.45
N GLY A 203 9.66 23.14 -20.60
CA GLY A 203 10.84 23.26 -21.46
C GLY A 203 12.09 22.58 -20.89
N SER A 204 11.94 21.48 -20.15
CA SER A 204 13.05 20.67 -19.62
C SER A 204 12.70 19.18 -19.69
N VAL A 205 13.48 18.33 -19.01
CA VAL A 205 13.19 16.90 -18.79
C VAL A 205 13.24 16.60 -17.30
N ALA A 206 12.56 15.54 -16.87
CA ALA A 206 12.67 15.09 -15.49
C ALA A 206 12.56 13.57 -15.37
N SER A 207 13.06 13.06 -14.25
CA SER A 207 12.90 11.67 -13.86
C SER A 207 12.35 11.60 -12.46
N CYS A 208 11.48 10.63 -12.23
CA CYS A 208 11.02 10.29 -10.90
C CYS A 208 12.19 9.69 -10.12
N ARG A 209 12.45 10.21 -8.92
CA ARG A 209 13.46 9.71 -7.97
C ARG A 209 12.85 8.88 -6.86
N GLN A 210 11.61 9.17 -6.50
CA GLN A 210 10.88 8.47 -5.46
C GLN A 210 9.39 8.48 -5.80
N LEU A 211 8.77 7.31 -5.69
CA LEU A 211 7.34 7.09 -5.85
C LEU A 211 6.86 6.42 -4.58
N LEU A 212 6.09 7.13 -3.77
CA LEU A 212 5.57 6.65 -2.49
C LEU A 212 4.04 6.65 -2.51
N ARG A 213 3.40 5.49 -2.41
CA ARG A 213 1.94 5.37 -2.21
C ARG A 213 1.61 5.51 -0.72
N THR A 214 0.93 6.59 -0.33
CA THR A 214 0.54 6.84 1.07
C THR A 214 -0.87 6.34 1.37
N GLN A 215 -1.73 6.27 0.36
CA GLN A 215 -3.11 5.82 0.49
C GLN A 215 -3.56 4.99 -0.72
N LEU A 216 -4.34 3.95 -0.45
CA LEU A 216 -4.99 3.08 -1.42
C LEU A 216 -6.47 2.99 -1.06
N GLY A 217 -7.29 3.87 -1.65
CA GLY A 217 -8.71 3.95 -1.31
C GLY A 217 -8.95 4.21 0.18
N PRO A 218 -9.65 3.31 0.89
CA PRO A 218 -9.90 3.47 2.32
C PRO A 218 -8.69 3.12 3.20
N PHE A 219 -7.63 2.53 2.63
CA PHE A 219 -6.43 2.13 3.36
C PHE A 219 -5.36 3.22 3.32
N ASN A 220 -4.69 3.46 4.44
CA ASN A 220 -3.59 4.40 4.59
C ASN A 220 -2.46 3.72 5.40
N CYS A 221 -1.42 4.46 5.74
CA CYS A 221 -0.30 3.92 6.51
C CYS A 221 -0.68 3.39 7.91
N THR A 222 -1.71 3.91 8.58
CA THR A 222 -2.11 3.47 9.94
C THR A 222 -2.74 2.08 9.93
N HIS A 223 -3.29 1.65 8.80
CA HIS A 223 -3.86 0.32 8.60
C HIS A 223 -2.83 -0.72 8.12
N SER A 224 -1.57 -0.32 7.93
CA SER A 224 -0.55 -1.16 7.29
C SER A 224 0.40 -1.78 8.29
N LEU A 225 0.90 -2.98 7.97
CA LEU A 225 1.99 -3.61 8.70
C LEU A 225 3.33 -3.26 8.04
N LEU A 226 4.31 -2.87 8.85
CA LEU A 226 5.71 -2.80 8.42
C LEU A 226 6.30 -4.22 8.39
N ASP A 227 7.36 -4.41 7.59
CA ASP A 227 8.08 -5.68 7.47
C ASP A 227 8.47 -6.28 8.84
N LYS A 228 8.90 -5.42 9.79
CA LYS A 228 9.26 -5.86 11.16
C LYS A 228 8.09 -6.43 11.97
N HIS A 229 6.86 -6.12 11.58
CA HIS A 229 5.64 -6.57 12.25
C HIS A 229 4.96 -7.75 11.55
N PHE A 230 5.60 -8.39 10.56
CA PHE A 230 5.07 -9.56 9.85
C PHE A 230 5.11 -10.84 10.70
N THR A 231 4.29 -10.86 11.75
CA THR A 231 4.01 -12.04 12.56
C THR A 231 2.62 -12.58 12.23
N LEU A 232 2.39 -13.89 12.38
CA LEU A 232 1.08 -14.50 12.14
C LEU A 232 -0.03 -13.79 12.94
N LYS A 233 0.23 -13.47 14.21
CA LYS A 233 -0.71 -12.75 15.09
C LYS A 233 -1.10 -11.39 14.51
N ASN A 234 -0.12 -10.61 14.05
CA ASN A 234 -0.37 -9.28 13.49
C ASN A 234 -1.06 -9.35 12.13
N ILE A 235 -0.69 -10.31 11.28
CA ILE A 235 -1.33 -10.54 9.98
C ILE A 235 -2.81 -10.88 10.18
N LEU A 236 -3.13 -11.80 11.10
CA LEU A 236 -4.53 -12.17 11.38
C LEU A 236 -5.36 -10.99 11.90
N ARG A 237 -4.80 -10.19 12.81
CA ARG A 237 -5.44 -8.95 13.29
C ARG A 237 -5.65 -7.94 12.16
N ASN A 238 -4.63 -7.77 11.30
CA ASN A 238 -4.71 -6.88 10.16
C ASN A 238 -5.77 -7.34 9.14
N MET A 239 -5.90 -8.64 8.89
CA MET A 239 -6.95 -9.20 8.04
C MET A 239 -8.35 -8.84 8.56
N GLN A 240 -8.58 -8.96 9.88
CA GLN A 240 -9.86 -8.58 10.50
C GLN A 240 -10.14 -7.08 10.36
N LEU A 241 -9.12 -6.24 10.58
CA LEU A 241 -9.21 -4.80 10.39
C LEU A 241 -9.53 -4.44 8.93
N CYS A 242 -8.84 -5.07 7.98
CA CYS A 242 -9.07 -4.87 6.55
C CYS A 242 -10.49 -5.29 6.13
N GLU A 243 -11.01 -6.39 6.67
CA GLU A 243 -12.39 -6.82 6.41
C GLU A 243 -13.42 -5.78 6.90
N LYS A 244 -13.23 -5.22 8.10
CA LYS A 244 -14.09 -4.14 8.62
C LYS A 244 -14.05 -2.91 7.70
N ILE A 245 -12.86 -2.50 7.26
CA ILE A 245 -12.68 -1.36 6.34
C ILE A 245 -13.38 -1.62 5.00
N ILE A 246 -13.22 -2.81 4.41
CA ILE A 246 -13.83 -3.16 3.12
C ILE A 246 -15.36 -3.15 3.20
N LYS A 247 -15.92 -3.67 4.30
CA LYS A 247 -17.37 -3.66 4.56
C LYS A 247 -17.92 -2.25 4.75
N TYR A 248 -17.16 -1.37 5.41
CA TYR A 248 -17.54 0.03 5.56
C TYR A 248 -17.48 0.80 4.24
N ASP A 249 -16.42 0.59 3.46
CA ASP A 249 -16.26 1.16 2.13
C ASP A 249 -17.41 0.72 1.22
N GLU A 250 -17.80 -0.56 1.24
CA GLU A 250 -18.92 -1.05 0.43
C GLU A 250 -20.24 -0.33 0.69
N LYS A 251 -20.51 0.04 1.95
CA LYS A 251 -21.71 0.79 2.34
C LYS A 251 -21.65 2.27 1.97
N THR A 252 -20.45 2.83 1.90
CA THR A 252 -20.23 4.30 1.83
C THR A 252 -19.81 4.77 0.44
N LEU A 253 -19.20 3.88 -0.35
CA LEU A 253 -18.63 4.16 -1.66
C LEU A 253 -19.72 4.53 -2.66
N ASP A 254 -19.59 5.73 -3.21
CA ASP A 254 -20.39 6.16 -4.35
C ASP A 254 -19.71 5.67 -5.64
N LYS A 255 -20.45 4.92 -6.45
CA LYS A 255 -19.96 4.33 -7.70
C LYS A 255 -19.76 5.37 -8.80
N GLU A 256 -20.44 6.50 -8.73
CA GLU A 256 -20.37 7.54 -9.75
C GLU A 256 -19.38 8.63 -9.38
N ILE A 257 -19.23 8.93 -8.08
CA ILE A 257 -18.51 10.11 -7.59
C ILE A 257 -17.34 9.74 -6.68
N VAL A 258 -16.25 10.47 -6.86
CA VAL A 258 -15.16 10.54 -5.88
C VAL A 258 -15.53 11.51 -4.77
N LYS A 259 -15.89 10.97 -3.61
CA LYS A 259 -15.99 11.77 -2.37
C LYS A 259 -14.59 12.20 -1.95
N ALA A 260 -14.45 13.43 -1.46
CA ALA A 260 -13.24 13.80 -0.74
C ALA A 260 -13.18 12.94 0.53
N THR A 261 -12.23 12.02 0.62
CA THR A 261 -12.04 11.17 1.80
C THR A 261 -11.72 12.08 2.98
N ALA A 262 -12.70 12.34 3.85
CA ALA A 262 -12.44 12.92 5.16
C ALA A 262 -11.71 11.85 5.97
N GLN A 263 -10.51 12.16 6.46
CA GLN A 263 -9.66 11.23 7.22
C GLN A 263 -10.34 10.71 8.52
N SER A 264 -11.46 11.31 8.95
CA SER A 264 -12.03 11.14 10.28
C SER A 264 -13.01 9.97 10.45
N SER A 265 -13.39 9.22 9.42
CA SER A 265 -14.44 8.18 9.60
C SER A 265 -13.92 6.79 10.02
N VAL A 266 -12.62 6.51 9.87
CA VAL A 266 -12.07 5.18 10.21
C VAL A 266 -11.69 5.08 11.68
N ASP A 267 -11.27 6.18 12.30
CA ASP A 267 -10.99 6.24 13.74
C ASP A 267 -12.26 5.93 14.58
N ASP A 268 -13.43 6.35 14.10
CA ASP A 268 -14.73 6.03 14.73
C ASP A 268 -15.02 4.52 14.72
N ILE A 269 -14.55 3.77 13.72
CA ILE A 269 -14.73 2.31 13.62
C ILE A 269 -13.80 1.58 14.59
N LEU A 270 -12.61 2.14 14.85
CA LEU A 270 -11.62 1.57 15.77
C LEU A 270 -12.01 1.79 17.24
N ASN A 271 -12.74 2.86 17.54
CA ASN A 271 -13.14 3.20 18.92
C ASN A 271 -14.19 2.25 19.53
N ASP A 272 -14.94 1.49 18.73
CA ASP A 272 -16.04 0.64 19.23
C ASP A 272 -15.56 -0.66 19.92
N GLU A 273 -14.29 -1.03 19.83
CA GLU A 273 -13.74 -2.16 20.59
C GLU A 273 -12.52 -1.70 21.36
N PHE A 274 -12.60 -1.76 22.70
CA PHE A 274 -11.46 -1.64 23.61
C PHE A 274 -10.31 -2.48 23.05
N ILE A 275 -9.33 -1.82 22.45
CA ILE A 275 -8.07 -2.46 22.08
C ILE A 275 -7.45 -2.81 23.42
N GLU A 276 -7.51 -4.08 23.80
CA GLU A 276 -6.62 -4.64 24.82
C GLU A 276 -5.20 -4.38 24.31
N MET A 277 -4.64 -3.25 24.72
CA MET A 277 -3.22 -2.96 24.69
C MET A 277 -2.56 -3.93 25.66
N LEU A 278 -2.39 -5.17 25.21
CA LEU A 278 -1.47 -6.09 25.83
C LEU A 278 -0.07 -5.63 25.44
N ASP A 279 0.56 -5.05 26.45
CA ASP A 279 1.98 -4.74 26.60
C ASP A 279 2.48 -3.57 25.75
N GLU A 280 2.58 -2.42 26.41
CA GLU A 280 3.54 -1.36 26.08
C GLU A 280 4.95 -1.95 26.24
N GLU A 281 5.42 -2.70 25.25
CA GLU A 281 6.85 -2.94 25.14
C GLU A 281 7.50 -1.59 24.82
N GLU A 282 8.26 -1.05 25.79
CA GLU A 282 9.10 0.13 25.62
C GLU A 282 10.11 -0.14 24.49
N GLU A 283 9.74 0.19 23.24
CA GLU A 283 10.61 0.08 22.07
C GLU A 283 11.73 1.15 22.14
N ASN A 284 12.76 0.89 22.96
CA ASN A 284 14.10 1.45 22.75
C ASN A 284 14.74 0.73 21.55
N GLU A 285 14.19 0.89 20.35
CA GLU A 285 14.74 0.28 19.15
C GLU A 285 15.44 1.33 18.27
N THR A 286 16.74 1.14 18.12
CA THR A 286 17.57 1.84 17.14
C THR A 286 16.94 1.68 15.76
N ILE A 287 16.61 2.79 15.12
CA ILE A 287 16.13 2.84 13.73
C ILE A 287 17.26 2.34 12.83
N ASP A 288 17.36 1.03 12.65
CA ASP A 288 18.17 0.46 11.58
C ASP A 288 17.37 0.68 10.29
N ASP A 289 18.02 1.26 9.29
CA ASP A 289 17.40 1.85 8.10
C ASP A 289 16.43 0.88 7.41
N CYS A 290 15.13 1.02 7.69
CA CYS A 290 14.04 0.18 7.18
C CYS A 290 13.90 0.23 5.65
N LEU A 291 14.69 1.07 4.96
CA LEU A 291 14.74 1.13 3.50
C LEU A 291 15.72 0.11 2.89
N ARG A 292 16.51 -0.62 3.69
CA ARG A 292 17.29 -1.75 3.18
C ARG A 292 16.42 -3.01 3.12
N ILE A 293 16.04 -3.42 1.92
CA ILE A 293 15.45 -4.73 1.65
C ILE A 293 16.49 -5.81 2.03
N PRO A 294 16.28 -6.65 3.07
CA PRO A 294 17.25 -7.68 3.46
C PRO A 294 17.06 -8.99 2.67
N TRP A 295 16.24 -9.00 1.63
CA TRP A 295 16.18 -10.12 0.70
C TRP A 295 17.35 -10.00 -0.29
N GLY A 296 18.44 -10.70 0.03
CA GLY A 296 19.47 -11.04 -0.95
C GLY A 296 18.81 -11.73 -2.13
N ARG A 297 18.62 -10.99 -3.23
CA ARG A 297 18.07 -11.53 -4.46
C ARG A 297 19.08 -12.53 -5.02
N THR A 298 18.77 -13.82 -4.92
CA THR A 298 19.38 -14.82 -5.79
C THR A 298 18.85 -14.54 -7.19
N TYR A 299 19.65 -13.87 -8.01
CA TYR A 299 19.50 -13.98 -9.45
C TYR A 299 19.95 -15.39 -9.80
N GLU A 300 18.99 -16.27 -10.12
CA GLU A 300 19.29 -17.45 -10.95
C GLU A 300 19.64 -17.00 -12.37
#